data_AF-A0A095UPF6-F1
#
_entry.id   AF-A0A095UPF6-F1
#
_cell.length_a   1.000
_cell.length_b   1.000
_cell.length_c   1.000
_cell.angle_alpha   90.00
_cell.angle_beta   90.00
_cell.angle_gamma   90.00
#
_symmetry.space_group_name_H-M   'P 1'
#
loop_
_entity.id
_entity.type
_entity.pdbx_description
1 polymer ?
#
loop_
_entity_poly.entity_id
_entity_poly.type
_entity_poly.pdbx_seq_one_letter_code
_entity_poly.pdbx_strand_id
1 'polypeptide(L)' 'MTHSLADMSRKEFVYECASRALAASFSNPTAKPSIASMVRDADKLWEELQEWDNARQESPL' A
#
# COMPACT_ATOMS: atom_id res chain seq x y z
N MET A 1 7.70 3.08 16.60
CA MET A 1 7.06 1.75 16.59
C MET A 1 6.67 1.48 15.15
N THR A 2 7.36 0.57 14.47
CA THR A 2 6.96 0.12 13.14
C THR A 2 5.81 -0.87 13.34
N HIS A 3 4.57 -0.39 13.30
CA HIS A 3 3.42 -1.28 13.16
C HIS A 3 3.62 -2.11 11.89
N SER A 4 3.36 -3.41 11.95
CA SER A 4 3.35 -4.25 10.75
C SER A 4 2.33 -3.66 9.78
N LEU A 5 2.63 -3.60 8.48
CA LEU A 5 1.67 -3.15 7.47
C LEU A 5 0.37 -3.96 7.52
N ALA A 6 0.46 -5.22 7.98
CA ALA A 6 -0.68 -6.11 8.16
C ALA A 6 -1.63 -5.69 9.31
N ASP A 7 -1.13 -4.95 10.30
CA ASP A 7 -1.92 -4.53 11.47
C ASP A 7 -2.51 -3.12 11.30
N MET A 8 -2.21 -2.44 10.19
CA MET A 8 -2.66 -1.08 9.92
C MET A 8 -4.11 -1.06 9.46
N SER A 9 -4.87 -0.02 9.81
CA SER A 9 -6.14 0.25 9.13
C SER A 9 -5.90 0.57 7.65
N ARG A 10 -6.91 0.35 6.78
CA ARG A 10 -6.85 0.72 5.35
C ARG A 10 -6.33 2.14 5.15
N LYS A 11 -6.82 3.08 5.96
CA LYS A 11 -6.40 4.49 5.89
C LYS A 11 -4.90 4.63 6.17
N GLU A 12 -4.40 4.07 7.27
CA GLU A 12 -2.99 4.14 7.63
C GLU A 12 -2.10 3.48 6.58
N PHE A 13 -2.49 2.32 6.08
CA PHE A 13 -1.77 1.63 4.99
C PHE A 13 -1.67 2.51 3.74
N VAL A 14 -2.79 3.09 3.29
CA VAL A 14 -2.81 3.96 2.11
C VAL A 14 -1.92 5.18 2.30
N TYR A 15 -1.96 5.83 3.47
CA TYR A 15 -1.09 6.97 3.77
C TYR A 15 0.39 6.59 3.79
N GLU A 16 0.75 5.48 4.43
CA GLU A 16 2.13 4.98 4.48
C GLU A 16 2.68 4.62 3.10
N CYS A 17 1.91 3.87 2.31
CA CYS A 17 2.29 3.47 0.96
C CYS A 17 2.42 4.68 0.02
N ALA A 18 1.44 5.60 0.04
CA ALA A 18 1.51 6.81 -0.76
C ALA A 18 2.67 7.73 -0.35
N SER A 19 2.95 7.85 0.96
CA SER A 19 4.08 8.63 1.49
C SER A 19 5.43 8.06 1.00
N ARG A 20 5.58 6.74 1.04
CA ARG A 20 6.80 6.06 0.54
C ARG A 20 6.95 6.21 -0.97
N ALA A 21 5.86 6.08 -1.73
CA ALA A 21 5.86 6.31 -3.17
C ALA A 21 6.23 7.75 -3.52
N LEU A 22 5.73 8.72 -2.76
CA LEU A 22 6.08 10.14 -2.91
C LEU A 22 7.57 10.38 -2.60
N ALA A 23 8.08 9.82 -1.50
CA ALA A 23 9.50 9.90 -1.16
C ALA A 23 10.40 9.33 -2.28
N ALA A 24 10.01 8.19 -2.85
CA ALA A 24 10.71 7.58 -3.99
C ALA A 24 10.60 8.41 -5.28
N SER A 25 9.49 9.13 -5.49
CA SER A 25 9.36 10.01 -6.66
C SER A 25 10.38 11.17 -6.63
N PHE A 26 10.75 11.66 -5.44
CA PHE A 26 11.78 12.69 -5.31
C PHE A 26 13.19 12.19 -5.64
N SER A 27 13.46 10.88 -5.53
CA SER A 27 14.73 10.30 -5.93
C SER A 27 14.82 9.98 -7.42
N ASN A 28 13.70 10.03 -8.15
CA ASN A 28 13.66 9.87 -9.61
C ASN A 28 12.93 11.05 -10.30
N PRO A 29 13.68 12.10 -10.73
CA PRO A 29 13.09 13.30 -11.34
C PRO A 29 12.40 13.06 -12.70
N THR A 30 12.58 11.90 -13.33
CA THR A 30 11.85 11.53 -14.55
C THR A 30 10.47 10.95 -14.27
N ALA A 31 10.26 10.41 -13.07
CA ALA A 31 8.97 9.95 -12.63
C ALA A 31 8.11 11.16 -12.26
N LYS A 32 6.96 11.33 -12.92
CA LYS A 32 5.93 12.32 -12.54
C LYS A 32 4.63 11.66 -12.08
N PRO A 33 4.66 10.72 -11.11
CA PRO A 33 3.44 10.20 -10.53
C PRO A 33 2.68 11.33 -9.80
N SER A 34 1.38 11.42 -10.04
CA SER A 34 0.51 12.33 -9.30
C SER A 34 0.21 11.77 -7.91
N ILE A 35 0.01 12.62 -6.90
CA ILE A 35 -0.42 12.17 -5.56
C ILE A 35 -1.73 11.36 -5.69
N ALA A 36 -2.64 11.79 -6.56
CA ALA A 36 -3.90 11.10 -6.80
C ALA A 36 -3.74 9.69 -7.37
N SER A 37 -2.71 9.43 -8.18
CA SER A 37 -2.41 8.06 -8.66
C SER A 37 -1.76 7.23 -7.57
N MET A 38 -0.80 7.78 -6.81
CA MET A 38 -0.17 7.06 -5.69
C MET A 38 -1.18 6.58 -4.64
N VAL A 39 -2.15 7.43 -4.30
CA VAL A 39 -3.21 7.08 -3.34
C VAL A 39 -4.11 5.97 -3.89
N ARG A 40 -4.49 6.05 -5.17
CA ARG A 40 -5.31 5.01 -5.83
C ARG A 40 -4.57 3.68 -5.93
N ASP A 41 -3.29 3.71 -6.27
CA ASP A 41 -2.45 2.51 -6.38
C ASP A 41 -2.28 1.86 -5.00
N ALA A 42 -2.06 2.66 -3.95
CA ALA A 42 -1.98 2.18 -2.57
C ALA A 42 -3.31 1.58 -2.09
N ASP A 43 -4.44 2.16 -2.49
CA ASP A 43 -5.77 1.66 -2.15
C ASP A 43 -6.09 0.33 -2.84
N LYS A 44 -5.69 0.17 -4.10
CA LYS A 44 -5.77 -1.12 -4.83
C LYS A 44 -4.87 -2.19 -4.21
N LEU A 45 -3.65 -1.82 -3.82
CA LEU A 45 -2.71 -2.70 -3.10
C LEU A 45 -3.29 -3.23 -1.79
N TRP A 46 -4.08 -2.42 -1.09
CA TRP A 46 -4.79 -2.88 0.11
C TRP A 46 -5.80 -3.97 -0.22
N GLU A 47 -6.60 -3.78 -1.28
CA GLU A 47 -7.59 -4.78 -1.70
C GLU A 47 -6.93 -6.11 -2.09
N GLU A 48 -5.85 -6.07 -2.88
CA GLU A 48 -5.07 -7.25 -3.24
C GLU A 48 -4.46 -7.96 -2.02
N LEU A 49 -4.03 -7.20 -1.01
CA LEU A 49 -3.51 -7.76 0.25
C LEU A 49 -4.60 -8.50 1.04
N GLN A 50 -5.81 -7.94 1.11
CA GLN A 50 -6.93 -8.60 1.80
C GLN A 50 -7.36 -9.87 1.07
N GLU A 51 -7.43 -9.85 -0.27
CA GLU A 51 -7.70 -11.04 -1.08
C GLU A 51 -6.67 -12.14 -0.83
N TRP A 52 -5.38 -11.77 -0.79
CA TRP A 52 -4.30 -12.71 -0.51
C TRP A 52 -4.37 -13.30 0.90
N ASP A 53 -4.67 -12.49 1.92
CA ASP A 53 -4.77 -12.98 3.30
C ASP A 53 -5.96 -13.92 3.47
N ASN A 54 -7.12 -13.56 2.89
CA ASN A 54 -8.32 -14.41 2.89
C ASN A 54 -8.05 -15.76 2.19
N ALA A 55 -7.41 -15.76 1.02
CA ALA A 55 -7.06 -16.98 0.29
C ALA A 55 -6.15 -17.93 1.10
N ARG A 56 -5.33 -17.39 2.00
CA ARG A 56 -4.47 -18.19 2.91
C ARG A 56 -5.23 -18.76 4.09
N GLN A 57 -6.26 -18.06 4.58
CA GLN A 57 -7.14 -18.56 5.63
C GLN A 57 -8.07 -19.68 5.12
N GLU A 58 -8.48 -19.61 3.85
CA GLU A 58 -9.31 -20.64 3.20
C GLU A 58 -8.54 -21.91 2.80
N SER A 59 -7.21 -21.93 2.97
CA SER A 59 -6.37 -23.11 2.74
C SER A 59 -5.83 -23.68 4.06
N PRO A 60 -6.69 -24.32 4.89
CA PRO A 60 -6.21 -25.12 6.01
C PRO A 60 -5.64 -26.43 5.45
N LEU A 61 -4.35 -26.65 5.67
CA LEU A 61 -3.79 -28.02 5.73
C LEU A 61 -4.26 -28.70 7.02
#